data_AF-A0A4T0C4W9-F1
#
_entry.id   AF-A0A4T0C4W9-F1
#
_cell.length_a   1.000
_cell.length_b   1.000
_cell.length_c   1.000
_cell.angle_alpha   90.00
_cell.angle_beta   90.00
_cell.angle_gamma   90.00
#
_symmetry.space_group_name_H-M   'P 1'
#
loop_
_entity.id
_entity.type
_entity.pdbx_description
1 polymer ?
#
loop_
_entity_poly.entity_id
_entity_poly.type
_entity_poly.pdbx_seq_one_letter_code
_entity_poly.pdbx_strand_id
1 'polypeptide(L)'
;MINQALLFLWTFAFSSARAQLSDGVFGAGPWNASYAQESNRNPNATKSVPFQLGAQNYTFQVNVAELQPTGSIAKDAENPRVAASFYNMLWDGDYSLNDTLRNAFSLGQNSVPKLCVTVATGTSTLSATNGYRDEDDGDCSHALGNQCMKDLANVTSTQLSGSCTGAWMPKSCISRLMGTGDLVGRLSTNDTTDPLFQEPPLGFGWYQSPVHSAGNSSYYQREADRLHAVFFHGNNGEIISICSRVNTTRLKKDSNAVTGGASSFERYSHFSVLLALTVVAFVF
;
A
#
# COMPACT_ATOMS: atom_id res chain seq x y z
N MET A 1 21.28 24.31 44.84
CA MET A 1 19.86 24.69 44.98
C MET A 1 19.33 24.85 43.56
N ILE A 2 18.56 23.93 42.94
CA ILE A 2 17.18 23.48 43.28
C ILE A 2 16.31 24.73 43.49
N ASN A 3 15.23 25.05 42.76
CA ASN A 3 14.25 24.28 42.00
C ASN A 3 13.37 25.24 41.14
N GLN A 4 12.73 24.70 40.08
CA GLN A 4 11.32 24.89 39.63
C GLN A 4 10.81 26.32 39.30
N ALA A 5 9.95 26.60 38.33
CA ALA A 5 8.93 25.86 37.56
C ALA A 5 8.55 26.75 36.35
N LEU A 6 8.50 26.19 35.13
CA LEU A 6 7.26 25.90 34.38
C LEU A 6 6.28 27.07 34.19
N LEU A 7 6.23 27.56 32.94
CA LEU A 7 5.04 28.01 32.20
C LEU A 7 5.44 27.92 30.72
N PHE A 8 5.35 26.73 30.10
CA PHE A 8 4.21 26.33 29.25
C PHE A 8 3.60 27.51 28.47
N LEU A 9 3.93 27.59 27.19
CA LEU A 9 2.95 27.81 26.12
C LEU A 9 3.52 27.25 24.82
N TRP A 10 3.10 26.02 24.56
CA TRP A 10 3.14 25.40 23.25
C TRP A 10 2.32 26.24 22.29
N THR A 11 2.98 26.93 21.37
CA THR A 11 2.37 27.42 20.13
C THR A 11 2.86 26.56 18.96
N PHE A 12 2.58 25.26 19.04
CA PHE A 12 2.37 24.49 17.82
C PHE A 12 0.96 24.83 17.32
N ALA A 13 0.82 25.95 16.61
CA ALA A 13 -0.41 26.33 15.94
C ALA A 13 -0.19 26.29 14.43
N PHE A 14 -0.51 25.12 13.86
CA PHE A 14 -0.90 24.85 12.47
C PHE A 14 -1.01 26.10 11.57
N SER A 15 0.10 26.48 10.94
CA SER A 15 0.15 27.51 9.91
C SER A 15 1.29 27.12 8.96
N SER A 16 1.10 26.25 7.97
CA SER A 16 0.43 26.60 6.72
C SER A 16 0.48 25.38 5.78
N ALA A 17 -0.59 24.60 5.74
CA ALA A 17 -0.93 23.74 4.60
C ALA A 17 -2.26 24.22 4.01
N ARG A 18 -2.36 25.54 3.80
CA ARG A 18 -3.33 26.17 2.90
C ARG A 18 -2.56 26.78 1.73
N ALA A 19 -1.67 26.00 1.13
CA ALA A 19 -1.10 26.31 -0.17
C ALA A 19 -1.82 25.41 -1.17
N GLN A 20 -2.73 26.00 -1.95
CA GLN A 20 -3.53 25.39 -3.03
C GLN A 20 -4.49 24.26 -2.62
N LEU A 21 -5.55 24.60 -1.88
CA LEU A 21 -6.83 23.91 -2.08
C LEU A 21 -7.37 24.39 -3.43
N SER A 22 -6.99 23.73 -4.53
CA SER A 22 -7.59 23.95 -5.84
C SER A 22 -9.07 23.58 -5.82
N ASP A 23 -9.83 24.14 -6.77
CA ASP A 23 -11.23 23.83 -7.07
C ASP A 23 -11.61 22.38 -6.75
N GLY A 24 -12.39 22.18 -5.69
CA GLY A 24 -13.03 20.91 -5.38
C GLY A 24 -12.21 19.87 -4.60
N VAL A 25 -11.33 20.24 -3.66
CA VAL A 25 -10.64 19.32 -2.72
C VAL A 25 -11.03 19.65 -1.27
N PHE A 26 -11.50 18.65 -0.51
CA PHE A 26 -12.20 18.87 0.78
C PHE A 26 -11.52 18.24 2.00
N GLY A 27 -10.41 17.52 1.81
CA GLY A 27 -9.61 16.89 2.88
C GLY A 27 -9.78 15.37 2.98
N ALA A 28 -9.11 14.74 3.94
CA ALA A 28 -9.26 13.31 4.19
C ALA A 28 -10.64 13.02 4.78
N GLY A 29 -11.52 12.40 3.99
CA GLY A 29 -12.85 11.99 4.43
C GLY A 29 -12.90 10.48 4.67
N PRO A 30 -13.56 10.01 5.73
CA PRO A 30 -13.76 8.58 5.92
C PRO A 30 -14.66 8.04 4.81
N TRP A 31 -14.27 6.92 4.20
CA TRP A 31 -15.18 6.14 3.37
C TRP A 31 -15.90 5.06 4.19
N ASN A 32 -17.00 4.55 3.65
CA ASN A 32 -17.58 3.33 4.20
C ASN A 32 -16.61 2.20 3.90
N ALA A 33 -16.28 1.52 4.97
CA ALA A 33 -15.35 0.45 5.01
C ALA A 33 -15.78 -0.69 4.03
N SER A 34 -17.08 -1.06 4.01
CA SER A 34 -17.64 -2.05 3.08
C SER A 34 -17.57 -1.63 1.61
N TYR A 35 -17.68 -0.32 1.32
CA TYR A 35 -17.51 0.18 -0.06
C TYR A 35 -16.06 0.08 -0.53
N ALA A 36 -15.08 0.24 0.36
CA ALA A 36 -13.68 0.02 0.03
C ALA A 36 -13.40 -1.45 -0.29
N GLN A 37 -14.02 -2.39 0.43
CA GLN A 37 -13.93 -3.81 0.09
C GLN A 37 -14.56 -4.12 -1.27
N GLU A 38 -15.76 -3.60 -1.51
CA GLU A 38 -16.46 -3.81 -2.78
C GLU A 38 -15.68 -3.20 -3.96
N SER A 39 -15.08 -2.02 -3.75
CA SER A 39 -14.23 -1.36 -4.76
C SER A 39 -12.91 -2.11 -4.98
N ASN A 40 -12.38 -2.78 -3.96
CA ASN A 40 -11.22 -3.66 -4.14
C ASN A 40 -11.59 -4.95 -4.89
N ARG A 41 -12.84 -5.44 -4.75
CA ARG A 41 -13.36 -6.60 -5.51
C ARG A 41 -13.72 -6.24 -6.96
N ASN A 42 -14.20 -5.02 -7.18
CA ASN A 42 -14.63 -4.52 -8.48
C ASN A 42 -13.90 -3.20 -8.81
N PRO A 43 -12.58 -3.22 -9.00
CA PRO A 43 -11.82 -2.01 -9.25
C PRO A 43 -12.03 -1.50 -10.67
N ASN A 44 -11.80 -0.20 -10.87
CA ASN A 44 -11.81 0.39 -12.22
C ASN A 44 -10.64 -0.11 -13.06
N ALA A 45 -9.50 -0.40 -12.43
CA ALA A 45 -8.34 -0.97 -13.11
C ALA A 45 -7.52 -1.86 -12.16
N THR A 46 -6.88 -2.88 -12.74
CA THR A 46 -6.07 -3.85 -12.01
C THR A 46 -4.76 -4.11 -12.74
N LYS A 47 -3.67 -4.19 -12.01
CA LYS A 47 -2.40 -4.74 -12.49
C LYS A 47 -1.93 -5.85 -11.55
N SER A 48 -1.61 -6.99 -12.13
CA SER A 48 -1.10 -8.16 -11.41
C SER A 48 0.32 -8.47 -11.86
N VAL A 49 1.17 -8.85 -10.91
CA VAL A 49 2.57 -9.23 -11.13
C VAL A 49 2.83 -10.54 -10.39
N PRO A 50 3.21 -11.62 -11.10
CA PRO A 50 3.62 -12.86 -10.47
C PRO A 50 4.98 -12.69 -9.80
N PHE A 51 5.20 -13.36 -8.67
CA PHE A 51 6.49 -13.41 -8.00
C PHE A 51 6.66 -14.69 -7.20
N GLN A 52 7.89 -14.98 -6.80
CA GLN A 52 8.21 -16.14 -5.96
C GLN A 52 8.69 -15.69 -4.59
N LEU A 53 8.19 -16.35 -3.55
CA LEU A 53 8.79 -16.34 -2.22
C LEU A 53 9.13 -17.78 -1.87
N GLY A 54 10.42 -18.04 -1.63
CA GLY A 54 10.90 -19.40 -1.47
C GLY A 54 10.52 -20.27 -2.66
N ALA A 55 9.91 -21.43 -2.41
CA ALA A 55 9.47 -22.37 -3.44
C ALA A 55 8.03 -22.17 -3.95
N GLN A 56 7.33 -21.11 -3.52
CA GLN A 56 5.92 -20.89 -3.85
C GLN A 56 5.71 -19.65 -4.72
N ASN A 57 4.73 -19.75 -5.63
CA ASN A 57 4.30 -18.66 -6.48
C ASN A 57 3.21 -17.83 -5.79
N TYR A 58 3.31 -16.52 -5.94
CA TYR A 58 2.35 -15.55 -5.46
C TYR A 58 2.05 -14.55 -6.58
N THR A 59 0.98 -13.80 -6.43
CA THR A 59 0.68 -12.66 -7.29
C THR A 59 0.50 -11.41 -6.43
N PHE A 60 1.28 -10.39 -6.71
CA PHE A 60 1.03 -9.05 -6.20
C PHE A 60 0.03 -8.37 -7.12
N GLN A 61 -1.01 -7.80 -6.55
CA GLN A 61 -2.06 -7.12 -7.29
C GLN A 61 -2.27 -5.71 -6.75
N VAL A 62 -2.31 -4.75 -7.67
CA VAL A 62 -2.71 -3.37 -7.41
C VAL A 62 -4.06 -3.14 -8.07
N ASN A 63 -5.04 -2.78 -7.26
CA ASN A 63 -6.39 -2.42 -7.71
C ASN A 63 -6.58 -0.92 -7.51
N VAL A 64 -6.86 -0.20 -8.59
CA VAL A 64 -7.15 1.24 -8.56
C VAL A 64 -8.64 1.46 -8.78
N ALA A 65 -9.27 2.15 -7.84
CA ALA A 65 -10.69 2.43 -7.90
C ALA A 65 -11.00 3.87 -7.53
N GLU A 66 -12.09 4.39 -8.09
CA GLU A 66 -12.74 5.62 -7.65
C GLU A 66 -14.06 5.26 -6.97
N LEU A 67 -14.24 5.72 -5.74
CA LEU A 67 -15.41 5.42 -4.94
C LEU A 67 -16.09 6.69 -4.42
N GLN A 68 -17.35 6.55 -4.06
CA GLN A 68 -18.11 7.62 -3.42
C GLN A 68 -17.79 7.64 -1.92
N PRO A 69 -17.26 8.75 -1.38
CA PRO A 69 -16.96 8.85 0.05
C PRO A 69 -18.24 9.06 0.86
N THR A 70 -18.09 8.94 2.18
CA THR A 70 -19.18 9.12 3.14
C THR A 70 -18.83 10.21 4.17
N GLY A 71 -19.76 10.51 5.07
CA GLY A 71 -19.53 11.48 6.14
C GLY A 71 -19.79 12.93 5.73
N SER A 72 -19.51 13.86 6.64
CA SER A 72 -19.80 15.29 6.46
C SER A 72 -18.98 15.91 5.34
N ILE A 73 -17.70 15.55 5.20
CA ILE A 73 -16.79 16.08 4.16
C ILE A 73 -17.31 15.77 2.75
N ALA A 74 -17.96 14.61 2.56
CA ALA A 74 -18.56 14.25 1.28
C ALA A 74 -19.77 15.14 0.90
N LYS A 75 -20.46 15.72 1.88
CA LYS A 75 -21.65 16.58 1.66
C LYS A 75 -21.27 17.97 1.17
N ASP A 76 -20.05 18.40 1.44
CA ASP A 76 -19.55 19.73 1.07
C ASP A 76 -19.08 19.79 -0.40
N ALA A 77 -19.04 18.64 -1.08
CA ALA A 77 -18.55 18.49 -2.44
C ALA A 77 -19.68 18.08 -3.41
N GLU A 78 -19.73 18.70 -4.58
CA GLU A 78 -20.63 18.28 -5.65
C GLU A 78 -20.13 16.95 -6.25
N ASN A 79 -20.99 15.92 -6.22
CA ASN A 79 -20.69 14.58 -6.70
C ASN A 79 -19.34 14.04 -6.17
N PRO A 80 -19.22 13.81 -4.84
CA PRO A 80 -17.93 13.56 -4.20
C PRO A 80 -17.30 12.23 -4.64
N ARG A 81 -15.97 12.21 -4.73
CA ARG A 81 -15.13 11.06 -5.11
C ARG A 81 -13.90 10.95 -4.22
N VAL A 82 -13.41 9.73 -4.10
CA VAL A 82 -12.09 9.40 -3.55
C VAL A 82 -11.46 8.36 -4.47
N ALA A 83 -10.20 8.58 -4.85
CA ALA A 83 -9.40 7.61 -5.55
C ALA A 83 -8.60 6.78 -4.55
N ALA A 84 -8.54 5.47 -4.78
CA ALA A 84 -7.84 4.53 -3.93
C ALA A 84 -7.00 3.56 -4.73
N SER A 85 -5.87 3.15 -4.14
CA SER A 85 -5.04 2.05 -4.62
C SER A 85 -4.98 0.99 -3.54
N PHE A 86 -5.51 -0.19 -3.80
CA PHE A 86 -5.50 -1.34 -2.90
C PHE A 86 -4.35 -2.28 -3.26
N TYR A 87 -3.66 -2.78 -2.25
CA TYR A 87 -2.51 -3.67 -2.39
C TYR A 87 -2.86 -5.04 -1.84
N ASN A 88 -2.90 -6.00 -2.76
CA ASN A 88 -3.32 -7.36 -2.48
C ASN A 88 -2.18 -8.34 -2.77
N MET A 89 -2.14 -9.43 -2.01
CA MET A 89 -1.34 -10.60 -2.30
C MET A 89 -2.27 -11.79 -2.50
N LEU A 90 -2.05 -12.52 -3.58
CA LEU A 90 -2.75 -13.75 -3.91
C LEU A 90 -1.74 -14.91 -3.92
N TRP A 91 -2.21 -16.09 -3.56
CA TRP A 91 -1.49 -17.35 -3.69
C TRP A 91 -2.48 -18.41 -4.15
N ASP A 92 -1.97 -19.45 -4.79
CA ASP A 92 -2.79 -20.61 -5.13
C ASP A 92 -2.92 -21.48 -3.88
N GLY A 93 -4.15 -21.70 -3.41
CA GLY A 93 -4.36 -22.73 -2.39
C GLY A 93 -5.72 -22.71 -1.72
N ASP A 94 -6.16 -23.91 -1.34
CA ASP A 94 -7.19 -24.17 -0.33
C ASP A 94 -6.63 -24.01 1.11
N TYR A 95 -5.41 -23.48 1.25
CA TYR A 95 -4.63 -23.43 2.49
C TYR A 95 -4.37 -21.98 2.91
N SER A 96 -4.20 -21.78 4.22
CA SER A 96 -3.90 -20.46 4.77
C SER A 96 -2.57 -19.91 4.24
N LEU A 97 -2.40 -18.59 4.29
CA LEU A 97 -1.14 -17.94 3.97
C LEU A 97 0.00 -18.47 4.85
N ASN A 98 -0.26 -18.80 6.13
CA ASN A 98 0.75 -19.35 7.01
C ASN A 98 1.22 -20.74 6.54
N ASP A 99 0.30 -21.60 6.12
CA ASP A 99 0.66 -22.92 5.58
C ASP A 99 1.45 -22.78 4.27
N THR A 100 1.00 -21.85 3.42
CA THR A 100 1.67 -21.55 2.15
C THR A 100 3.09 -21.03 2.39
N LEU A 101 3.30 -20.13 3.34
CA LEU A 101 4.62 -19.63 3.71
C LEU A 101 5.51 -20.69 4.37
N ARG A 102 4.94 -21.58 5.21
CA ARG A 102 5.69 -22.71 5.78
C ARG A 102 6.21 -23.63 4.68
N ASN A 103 5.37 -23.96 3.72
CA ASN A 103 5.75 -24.75 2.56
C ASN A 103 6.80 -24.03 1.71
N ALA A 104 6.61 -22.74 1.46
CA ALA A 104 7.55 -21.89 0.71
C ALA A 104 8.97 -21.91 1.28
N PHE A 105 9.10 -21.87 2.60
CA PHE A 105 10.38 -21.80 3.30
C PHE A 105 10.80 -23.13 3.96
N SER A 106 10.11 -24.24 3.67
CA SER A 106 10.36 -25.57 4.27
C SER A 106 10.42 -25.54 5.81
N LEU A 107 9.54 -24.77 6.44
CA LEU A 107 9.48 -24.61 7.89
C LEU A 107 8.73 -25.78 8.54
N GLY A 108 9.13 -26.14 9.76
CA GLY A 108 8.42 -27.16 10.54
C GLY A 108 7.00 -26.73 10.92
N GLN A 109 6.15 -27.71 11.27
CA GLN A 109 4.74 -27.47 11.66
C GLN A 109 4.56 -26.58 12.90
N ASN A 110 5.60 -26.39 13.72
CA ASN A 110 5.55 -25.51 14.89
C ASN A 110 6.21 -24.14 14.67
N SER A 111 6.79 -23.88 13.50
CA SER A 111 7.50 -22.63 13.18
C SER A 111 6.58 -21.56 12.61
N VAL A 112 6.39 -20.45 13.32
CA VAL A 112 5.62 -19.31 12.79
C VAL A 112 6.37 -18.69 11.60
N PRO A 113 5.80 -18.72 10.38
CA PRO A 113 6.40 -18.05 9.23
C PRO A 113 6.41 -16.54 9.48
N LYS A 114 7.39 -15.84 8.91
CA LYS A 114 7.50 -14.39 8.95
C LYS A 114 7.41 -13.89 7.52
N LEU A 115 6.41 -13.07 7.26
CA LEU A 115 6.32 -12.25 6.07
C LEU A 115 6.18 -10.80 6.48
N CYS A 116 7.09 -9.98 6.00
CA CYS A 116 6.98 -8.53 6.08
C CYS A 116 6.80 -7.94 4.69
N VAL A 117 5.90 -6.97 4.61
CA VAL A 117 5.59 -6.24 3.37
C VAL A 117 5.75 -4.76 3.63
N THR A 118 6.59 -4.09 2.84
CA THR A 118 6.79 -2.64 2.85
C THR A 118 6.29 -2.04 1.54
N VAL A 119 5.44 -1.02 1.61
CA VAL A 119 4.94 -0.29 0.43
C VAL A 119 5.57 1.09 0.39
N ALA A 120 6.03 1.51 -0.79
CA ALA A 120 6.42 2.89 -1.04
C ALA A 120 5.18 3.76 -1.23
N THR A 121 4.93 4.66 -0.28
CA THR A 121 3.75 5.54 -0.30
C THR A 121 4.06 6.96 -0.73
N GLY A 122 5.35 7.32 -0.88
CA GLY A 122 5.79 8.59 -1.45
C GLY A 122 5.62 8.70 -2.97
N THR A 123 5.79 9.92 -3.49
CA THR A 123 5.95 10.14 -4.93
C THR A 123 7.24 9.51 -5.41
N SER A 124 7.15 8.72 -6.48
CA SER A 124 8.33 8.26 -7.20
C SER A 124 8.86 9.36 -8.12
N THR A 125 10.18 9.44 -8.26
CA THR A 125 10.79 10.40 -9.21
C THR A 125 10.29 10.15 -10.63
N LEU A 126 10.33 11.18 -11.49
CA LEU A 126 10.00 11.02 -12.91
C LEU A 126 10.84 9.92 -13.57
N SER A 127 12.13 9.89 -13.23
CA SER A 127 13.07 8.89 -13.75
C SER A 127 12.68 7.48 -13.33
N ALA A 128 12.20 7.29 -12.09
CA ALA A 128 11.76 5.98 -11.65
C ALA A 128 10.45 5.56 -12.31
N THR A 129 9.49 6.47 -12.35
CA THR A 129 8.16 6.21 -12.92
C THR A 129 8.21 5.92 -14.43
N ASN A 130 8.98 6.72 -15.19
CA ASN A 130 9.20 6.49 -16.63
C ASN A 130 10.25 5.41 -16.92
N GLY A 131 10.97 4.95 -15.90
CA GLY A 131 11.93 3.85 -16.00
C GLY A 131 11.26 2.48 -15.94
N TYR A 132 10.07 2.38 -15.34
CA TYR A 132 9.26 1.17 -15.35
C TYR A 132 8.91 0.72 -16.78
N ARG A 133 8.93 -0.58 -16.99
CA ARG A 133 8.59 -1.26 -18.23
C ARG A 133 7.64 -2.40 -17.91
N ASP A 134 6.62 -2.58 -18.73
CA ASP A 134 5.63 -3.63 -18.47
C ASP A 134 6.19 -5.01 -18.75
N GLU A 135 7.09 -5.09 -19.74
CA GLU A 135 7.81 -6.27 -20.18
C GLU A 135 8.86 -6.78 -19.18
N ASP A 136 9.14 -6.03 -18.10
CA ASP A 136 10.04 -6.46 -17.02
C ASP A 136 9.33 -7.37 -16.00
N ASP A 137 8.03 -7.68 -16.20
CA ASP A 137 7.20 -8.50 -15.31
C ASP A 137 7.33 -8.09 -13.83
N GLY A 138 7.42 -6.77 -13.62
CA GLY A 138 7.52 -6.12 -12.32
C GLY A 138 8.91 -6.10 -11.67
N ASP A 139 9.97 -6.50 -12.38
CA ASP A 139 11.34 -6.19 -11.96
C ASP A 139 11.52 -4.67 -11.81
N CYS A 140 11.97 -4.26 -10.63
CA CYS A 140 12.23 -2.88 -10.29
C CYS A 140 13.55 -2.33 -10.85
N SER A 141 14.40 -3.13 -11.49
CA SER A 141 15.78 -2.76 -11.85
C SER A 141 15.86 -1.53 -12.76
N HIS A 142 14.99 -1.41 -13.78
CA HIS A 142 14.96 -0.22 -14.64
C HIS A 142 14.35 1.01 -13.97
N ALA A 143 13.37 0.82 -13.08
CA ALA A 143 12.73 1.91 -12.35
C ALA A 143 13.65 2.46 -11.24
N LEU A 144 14.22 1.60 -10.41
CA LEU A 144 15.01 2.02 -9.25
C LEU A 144 16.50 2.17 -9.57
N GLY A 145 16.98 1.50 -10.62
CA GLY A 145 18.35 1.55 -11.09
C GLY A 145 19.29 0.61 -10.32
N ASN A 146 20.39 0.26 -11.00
CA ASN A 146 21.35 -0.74 -10.53
C ASN A 146 21.92 -0.48 -9.12
N GLN A 147 22.12 0.78 -8.73
CA GLN A 147 22.65 1.08 -7.40
C GLN A 147 21.65 0.72 -6.30
N CYS A 148 20.37 1.04 -6.47
CA CYS A 148 19.34 0.63 -5.51
C CYS A 148 19.24 -0.90 -5.43
N MET A 149 19.22 -1.59 -6.57
CA MET A 149 19.14 -3.06 -6.60
C MET A 149 20.34 -3.73 -5.92
N LYS A 150 21.56 -3.20 -6.13
CA LYS A 150 22.77 -3.69 -5.45
C LYS A 150 22.70 -3.46 -3.94
N ASP A 151 22.22 -2.30 -3.51
CA ASP A 151 22.13 -2.00 -2.08
C ASP A 151 21.02 -2.82 -1.40
N LEU A 152 19.90 -3.10 -2.09
CA LEU A 152 18.84 -4.00 -1.62
C LEU A 152 19.35 -5.41 -1.40
N ALA A 153 20.15 -5.94 -2.33
CA ALA A 153 20.75 -7.27 -2.21
C ALA A 153 21.71 -7.39 -1.01
N ASN A 154 22.21 -6.27 -0.49
CA ASN A 154 23.11 -6.22 0.67
C ASN A 154 22.37 -5.99 2.00
N VAL A 155 21.04 -5.84 2.00
CA VAL A 155 20.26 -5.70 3.24
C VAL A 155 20.25 -7.04 3.97
N THR A 156 20.64 -7.03 5.24
CA THR A 156 20.77 -8.24 6.05
C THR A 156 19.49 -8.52 6.86
N SER A 157 19.26 -9.79 7.19
CA SER A 157 18.13 -10.22 8.03
C SER A 157 18.09 -9.52 9.41
N THR A 158 19.26 -9.11 9.94
CA THR A 158 19.36 -8.33 11.18
C THR A 158 18.87 -6.90 11.05
N GLN A 159 18.90 -6.30 9.85
CA GLN A 159 18.32 -4.98 9.59
C GLN A 159 16.80 -5.04 9.46
N LEU A 160 16.27 -6.23 9.16
CA LEU A 160 14.84 -6.51 9.00
C LEU A 160 14.18 -6.95 10.32
N SER A 161 14.96 -7.25 11.37
CA SER A 161 14.43 -7.81 12.61
C SER A 161 13.70 -6.74 13.46
N GLY A 162 12.39 -6.92 13.64
CA GLY A 162 11.67 -6.38 14.80
C GLY A 162 10.36 -5.65 14.54
N SER A 163 10.11 -5.08 13.36
CA SER A 163 8.91 -4.21 13.21
C SER A 163 8.31 -4.04 11.82
N CYS A 164 8.81 -4.74 10.79
CA CYS A 164 8.45 -4.46 9.38
C CYS A 164 8.39 -2.93 9.14
N THR A 165 9.36 -2.16 9.61
CA THR A 165 9.38 -0.71 9.40
C THR A 165 10.02 -0.40 8.07
N GLY A 166 9.77 0.78 7.50
CA GLY A 166 10.48 1.21 6.28
C GLY A 166 11.95 1.59 6.50
N ALA A 167 12.42 1.59 7.76
CA ALA A 167 13.73 2.14 8.16
C ALA A 167 14.95 1.36 7.63
N TRP A 168 14.75 0.13 7.14
CA TRP A 168 15.82 -0.69 6.55
C TRP A 168 16.18 -0.29 5.11
N MET A 169 15.35 0.51 4.43
CA MET A 169 15.52 0.79 3.01
C MET A 169 16.81 1.57 2.72
N PRO A 170 17.63 1.13 1.75
CA PRO A 170 18.80 1.88 1.33
C PRO A 170 18.48 3.28 0.84
N LYS A 171 19.36 4.25 1.14
CA LYS A 171 19.22 5.64 0.69
C LYS A 171 19.14 5.79 -0.83
N SER A 172 19.83 4.91 -1.56
CA SER A 172 19.79 4.85 -3.03
C SER A 172 18.38 4.57 -3.55
N CYS A 173 17.62 3.69 -2.90
CA CYS A 173 16.23 3.40 -3.22
C CYS A 173 15.29 4.51 -2.77
N ILE A 174 15.49 5.03 -1.55
CA ILE A 174 14.76 6.18 -1.02
C ILE A 174 14.82 7.36 -1.99
N SER A 175 15.98 7.67 -2.56
CA SER A 175 16.14 8.78 -3.52
C SER A 175 15.29 8.66 -4.78
N ARG A 176 14.81 7.45 -5.10
CA ARG A 176 13.95 7.15 -6.26
C ARG A 176 12.47 7.15 -5.90
N LEU A 177 12.15 6.76 -4.67
CA LEU A 177 10.81 6.45 -4.18
C LEU A 177 10.23 7.49 -3.22
N MET A 178 11.07 8.41 -2.71
CA MET A 178 10.69 9.41 -1.73
C MET A 178 10.93 10.82 -2.29
N GLY A 179 9.91 11.39 -2.92
CA GLY A 179 9.73 12.84 -2.89
C GLY A 179 9.24 13.27 -1.51
N THR A 180 7.93 13.20 -1.26
CA THR A 180 7.27 13.75 -0.05
C THR A 180 6.56 12.74 0.88
N GLY A 181 6.78 11.43 0.73
CA GLY A 181 6.08 10.41 1.54
C GLY A 181 6.96 9.32 2.11
N ASP A 182 6.34 8.40 2.86
CA ASP A 182 7.02 7.42 3.72
C ASP A 182 7.12 6.02 3.11
N LEU A 183 7.95 5.19 3.73
CA LEU A 183 7.94 3.75 3.57
C LEU A 183 7.19 3.15 4.74
N VAL A 184 6.17 2.36 4.46
CA VAL A 184 5.37 1.77 5.53
C VAL A 184 5.34 0.27 5.40
N GLY A 185 5.82 -0.43 6.42
CA GLY A 185 5.66 -1.88 6.48
C GLY A 185 4.58 -2.32 7.46
N ARG A 186 3.87 -3.37 7.03
CA ARG A 186 2.43 -3.47 7.32
C ARG A 186 1.95 -4.87 7.67
N LEU A 187 2.50 -5.92 7.08
CA LEU A 187 2.15 -7.30 7.41
C LEU A 187 3.23 -7.93 8.29
N SER A 188 2.87 -8.64 9.35
CA SER A 188 3.76 -9.53 10.11
C SER A 188 2.91 -10.74 10.55
N THR A 189 3.21 -11.91 10.01
CA THR A 189 2.44 -13.17 10.18
C THR A 189 2.65 -13.84 11.54
N ASN A 190 2.64 -13.07 12.63
CA ASN A 190 2.75 -13.64 13.97
C ASN A 190 1.44 -14.28 14.48
N ASP A 191 0.30 -14.03 13.83
CA ASP A 191 -1.00 -14.60 14.21
C ASP A 191 -1.36 -15.78 13.30
N THR A 192 -1.69 -16.91 13.93
CA THR A 192 -2.04 -18.17 13.25
C THR A 192 -3.54 -18.42 13.17
N THR A 193 -4.34 -17.53 13.77
CA THR A 193 -5.78 -17.73 13.93
C THR A 193 -6.63 -16.68 13.24
N ASP A 194 -6.03 -15.64 12.68
CA ASP A 194 -6.76 -14.57 12.03
C ASP A 194 -7.37 -15.04 10.69
N PRO A 195 -8.72 -15.00 10.54
CA PRO A 195 -9.41 -15.39 9.31
C PRO A 195 -8.93 -14.66 8.05
N LEU A 196 -8.33 -13.46 8.20
CA LEU A 196 -7.78 -12.70 7.08
C LEU A 196 -6.64 -13.42 6.37
N PHE A 197 -5.94 -14.32 7.07
CA PHE A 197 -4.82 -15.09 6.51
C PHE A 197 -5.28 -16.44 5.95
N GLN A 198 -6.57 -16.73 5.93
CA GLN A 198 -7.09 -18.03 5.51
C GLN A 198 -7.35 -18.11 4.00
N GLU A 199 -7.71 -17.00 3.35
CA GLU A 199 -8.10 -17.01 1.93
C GLU A 199 -7.49 -15.83 1.14
N PRO A 200 -7.11 -16.05 -0.14
CA PRO A 200 -6.77 -14.97 -1.07
C PRO A 200 -8.05 -14.32 -1.66
N PRO A 201 -8.01 -13.04 -2.08
CA PRO A 201 -6.89 -12.11 -1.99
C PRO A 201 -6.74 -11.54 -0.57
N LEU A 202 -5.50 -11.55 -0.05
CA LEU A 202 -5.17 -10.82 1.17
C LEU A 202 -4.88 -9.36 0.83
N GLY A 203 -5.80 -8.46 1.16
CA GLY A 203 -5.54 -7.02 1.19
C GLY A 203 -4.66 -6.67 2.40
N PHE A 204 -3.48 -6.09 2.17
CA PHE A 204 -2.54 -5.72 3.24
C PHE A 204 -2.35 -4.21 3.41
N GLY A 205 -2.91 -3.41 2.51
CA GLY A 205 -3.03 -1.97 2.70
C GLY A 205 -3.71 -1.28 1.53
N TRP A 206 -3.97 0.00 1.72
CA TRP A 206 -4.43 0.86 0.64
C TRP A 206 -3.94 2.28 0.81
N TYR A 207 -3.95 2.98 -0.31
CA TYR A 207 -3.84 4.40 -0.38
C TYR A 207 -5.21 5.03 -0.65
N GLN A 208 -5.45 6.22 -0.11
CA GLN A 208 -6.63 7.03 -0.43
C GLN A 208 -6.28 8.50 -0.68
N SER A 209 -6.89 9.08 -1.72
CA SER A 209 -6.88 10.52 -1.97
C SER A 209 -7.73 11.28 -0.95
N PRO A 210 -7.61 12.61 -0.85
CA PRO A 210 -8.65 13.42 -0.26
C PRO A 210 -9.97 13.28 -1.04
N VAL A 211 -11.07 13.64 -0.39
CA VAL A 211 -12.37 13.82 -1.06
C VAL A 211 -12.24 14.96 -2.07
N HIS A 212 -12.69 14.70 -3.28
CA HIS A 212 -12.71 15.66 -4.38
C HIS A 212 -14.01 15.59 -5.18
N SER A 213 -14.34 16.65 -5.92
CA SER A 213 -15.50 16.63 -6.82
C SER A 213 -15.23 15.76 -8.06
N ALA A 214 -16.24 15.01 -8.52
CA ALA A 214 -16.14 14.23 -9.76
C ALA A 214 -15.78 15.13 -10.96
N GLY A 215 -15.05 14.58 -11.92
CA GLY A 215 -14.50 15.34 -13.06
C GLY A 215 -13.13 15.95 -12.79
N ASN A 216 -12.70 16.03 -11.52
CA ASN A 216 -11.30 16.22 -11.17
C ASN A 216 -10.54 14.88 -11.26
N SER A 217 -10.34 14.39 -12.48
CA SER A 217 -9.69 13.09 -12.78
C SER A 217 -8.22 13.01 -12.32
N SER A 218 -7.68 14.10 -11.78
CA SER A 218 -6.28 14.19 -11.36
C SER A 218 -5.89 13.12 -10.35
N TYR A 219 -6.77 12.74 -9.42
CA TYR A 219 -6.44 11.77 -8.37
C TYR A 219 -6.53 10.33 -8.83
N TYR A 220 -7.60 9.95 -9.55
CA TYR A 220 -7.69 8.62 -10.14
C TYR A 220 -6.56 8.40 -11.15
N GLN A 221 -6.36 9.34 -12.07
CA GLN A 221 -5.29 9.27 -13.07
C GLN A 221 -3.91 9.20 -12.41
N ARG A 222 -3.70 9.95 -11.31
CA ARG A 222 -2.47 9.86 -10.52
C ARG A 222 -2.25 8.45 -9.99
N GLU A 223 -3.26 7.81 -9.41
CA GLU A 223 -3.14 6.44 -8.91
C GLU A 223 -2.92 5.42 -10.03
N ALA A 224 -3.50 5.62 -11.21
CA ALA A 224 -3.22 4.76 -12.36
C ALA A 224 -1.80 4.97 -12.93
N ASP A 225 -1.31 6.21 -12.91
CA ASP A 225 -0.04 6.61 -13.53
C ASP A 225 1.19 6.44 -12.63
N ARG A 226 1.02 6.45 -11.30
CA ARG A 226 2.14 6.37 -10.35
C ARG A 226 2.84 5.02 -10.43
N LEU A 227 4.11 5.01 -10.03
CA LEU A 227 4.83 3.79 -9.73
C LEU A 227 4.39 3.24 -8.37
N HIS A 228 3.86 2.02 -8.36
CA HIS A 228 3.63 1.25 -7.16
C HIS A 228 4.84 0.35 -6.93
N ALA A 229 5.57 0.58 -5.84
CA ALA A 229 6.68 -0.27 -5.44
C ALA A 229 6.37 -0.92 -4.09
N VAL A 230 6.53 -2.24 -4.03
CA VAL A 230 6.34 -3.06 -2.84
C VAL A 230 7.56 -3.96 -2.63
N PHE A 231 7.87 -4.25 -1.38
CA PHE A 231 9.01 -5.05 -0.99
C PHE A 231 8.53 -6.13 -0.02
N PHE A 232 8.63 -7.38 -0.45
CA PHE A 232 8.35 -8.56 0.35
C PHE A 232 9.65 -9.10 0.91
N HIS A 233 9.65 -9.50 2.18
CA HIS A 233 10.75 -10.28 2.74
C HIS A 233 10.23 -11.35 3.70
N GLY A 234 10.77 -12.55 3.53
CA GLY A 234 10.39 -13.74 4.27
C GLY A 234 11.45 -14.21 5.26
N ASN A 235 11.34 -15.48 5.68
CA ASN A 235 12.28 -16.09 6.63
C ASN A 235 13.73 -16.21 6.13
N ASN A 236 13.95 -16.24 4.82
CA ASN A 236 15.29 -16.33 4.23
C ASN A 236 16.06 -14.99 4.23
N GLY A 237 15.40 -13.89 4.62
CA GLY A 237 15.99 -12.55 4.64
C GLY A 237 16.16 -11.92 3.26
N GLU A 238 15.76 -12.60 2.19
CA GLU A 238 15.76 -12.07 0.83
C GLU A 238 14.66 -11.03 0.66
N ILE A 239 14.97 -9.94 -0.05
CA ILE A 239 14.02 -8.89 -0.39
C ILE A 239 13.61 -9.06 -1.85
N ILE A 240 12.33 -9.35 -2.05
CA ILE A 240 11.71 -9.32 -3.37
C ILE A 240 11.07 -7.95 -3.56
N SER A 241 11.63 -7.16 -4.47
CA SER A 241 11.06 -5.88 -4.89
C SER A 241 10.18 -6.07 -6.10
N ILE A 242 8.97 -5.53 -6.06
CA ILE A 242 8.03 -5.55 -7.19
C ILE A 242 7.60 -4.12 -7.51
N CYS A 243 7.72 -3.77 -8.78
CA CYS A 243 7.29 -2.51 -9.33
C CYS A 243 6.09 -2.75 -10.26
N SER A 244 5.14 -1.84 -10.25
CA SER A 244 3.92 -1.96 -11.05
C SER A 244 3.37 -0.59 -11.41
N ARG A 245 2.81 -0.47 -12.61
CA ARG A 245 2.03 0.68 -13.07
C ARG A 245 0.81 0.16 -13.81
N VAL A 246 -0.35 0.73 -13.51
CA VAL A 246 -1.60 0.40 -14.21
C VAL A 246 -1.58 1.04 -15.61
N ASN A 247 -1.16 2.30 -15.70
CA ASN A 247 -0.94 3.00 -16.95
C ASN A 247 0.55 3.26 -17.15
N THR A 248 1.10 2.75 -18.24
CA THR A 248 2.53 2.79 -18.56
C THR A 248 2.91 3.96 -19.47
N THR A 249 1.95 4.81 -19.83
CA THR A 249 2.20 6.01 -20.62
C THR A 249 3.28 6.86 -19.95
N ARG A 250 4.21 7.36 -20.77
CA ARG A 250 5.29 8.24 -20.31
C ARG A 250 4.73 9.55 -19.79
N LEU A 251 5.22 9.95 -18.62
CA LEU A 251 4.79 11.15 -17.92
C LEU A 251 5.73 12.33 -18.20
N LYS A 252 5.20 13.53 -18.00
CA LYS A 252 5.95 14.79 -17.95
C LYS A 252 6.30 15.14 -16.49
N LYS A 253 7.24 16.07 -16.31
CA LYS A 253 7.75 16.48 -14.97
C LYS A 253 6.69 17.06 -14.04
N ASP A 254 5.66 17.67 -14.60
CA ASP A 254 4.53 18.31 -13.93
C ASP A 254 3.37 17.34 -13.67
N SER A 255 3.48 16.05 -14.05
CA SER A 255 2.44 15.06 -13.77
C SER A 255 2.22 14.91 -12.26
N ASN A 256 0.94 14.88 -11.87
CA ASN A 256 0.53 14.67 -10.49
C ASN A 256 1.02 13.34 -9.90
N ALA A 257 1.32 12.32 -10.73
CA ALA A 257 1.89 11.05 -10.29
C ALA A 257 3.34 11.17 -9.79
N VAL A 258 4.02 12.27 -10.15
CA VAL A 258 5.41 12.55 -9.77
C VAL A 258 5.49 13.66 -8.72
N THR A 259 4.53 14.58 -8.69
CA THR A 259 4.52 15.75 -7.81
C THR A 259 3.56 15.62 -6.63
N GLY A 260 2.49 14.84 -6.77
CA GLY A 260 1.43 14.67 -5.78
C GLY A 260 1.66 13.46 -4.88
N GLY A 261 2.13 13.70 -3.67
CA GLY A 261 2.27 12.68 -2.65
C GLY A 261 0.94 12.03 -2.30
N ALA A 262 1.01 10.78 -1.86
CA ALA A 262 -0.14 10.07 -1.40
C ALA A 262 -0.55 10.63 0.00
N SER A 263 -1.72 11.28 0.09
CA SER A 263 -2.28 11.91 1.30
C SER A 263 -2.44 11.04 2.56
N SER A 264 -2.77 9.75 2.45
CA SER A 264 -2.85 8.83 3.59
C SER A 264 -2.80 7.36 3.15
N PHE A 265 -2.07 6.53 3.89
CA PHE A 265 -1.99 5.08 3.68
C PHE A 265 -2.42 4.35 4.94
N GLU A 266 -3.43 3.50 4.83
CA GLU A 266 -4.05 2.80 5.96
C GLU A 266 -3.86 1.28 5.86
N ARG A 267 -3.95 0.61 7.02
CA ARG A 267 -3.94 -0.86 7.12
C ARG A 267 -5.36 -1.40 7.00
N TYR A 268 -5.50 -2.62 6.48
CA TYR A 268 -6.67 -3.45 6.77
C TYR A 268 -6.67 -3.79 8.27
N SER A 269 -7.23 -2.89 9.10
CA SER A 269 -7.67 -3.23 10.45
C SER A 269 -9.07 -3.83 10.33
N HIS A 270 -9.17 -5.15 10.40
CA HIS A 270 -10.41 -5.92 10.53
C HIS A 270 -11.60 -5.43 9.71
N PHE A 271 -11.69 -5.97 8.50
CA PHE A 271 -12.98 -6.15 7.86
C PHE A 271 -13.51 -7.55 8.10
N SER A 272 -13.75 -7.87 9.37
CA SER A 272 -14.56 -9.01 9.71
C SER A 272 -16.01 -8.64 9.41
N VAL A 273 -16.39 -8.68 8.13
CA VAL A 273 -17.79 -8.97 7.81
C VAL A 273 -17.93 -10.45 8.15
N LEU A 274 -18.22 -10.72 9.42
CA LEU A 274 -19.09 -11.84 9.75
C LEU A 274 -20.35 -11.57 8.94
N LEU A 275 -20.40 -12.13 7.73
CA LEU A 275 -21.64 -12.37 7.04
C LEU A 275 -22.32 -13.41 7.91
N ALA A 276 -22.96 -12.95 8.98
CA ALA A 276 -23.92 -13.74 9.70
C ALA A 276 -25.02 -14.01 8.68
N LEU A 277 -24.87 -15.12 7.97
CA LEU A 277 -25.97 -15.88 7.41
C LEU A 277 -26.86 -16.26 8.60
N THR A 278 -27.64 -15.32 9.11
CA THR A 278 -28.94 -15.62 9.68
C THR A 278 -29.80 -16.07 8.51
N VAL A 279 -29.58 -17.32 8.10
CA VAL A 279 -30.66 -18.13 7.55
C VAL A 279 -31.66 -18.20 8.69
N VAL A 280 -32.59 -17.24 8.72
CA VAL A 280 -33.85 -17.43 9.40
C VAL A 280 -34.56 -18.50 8.58
N ALA A 281 -34.26 -19.75 8.91
CA ALA A 281 -35.07 -20.88 8.53
C ALA A 281 -36.40 -20.71 9.28
N PHE A 282 -37.32 -19.93 8.69
CA PHE A 282 -38.73 -20.16 8.93
C PHE A 282 -39.08 -21.43 8.16
N VAL A 283 -38.91 -22.57 8.82
CA VAL A 283 -39.60 -23.80 8.48
C VAL A 283 -40.21 -24.32 9.78
N PHE A 284 -41.55 -24.32 9.76
CA PHE A 284 -42.56 -24.69 10.75
C PHE A 284 -43.05 -23.58 11.69
#